data_AF-A0A2E7S0H3-F1
#
_entry.id   AF-A0A2E7S0H3-F1
#
_cell.length_a   1.000
_cell.length_b   1.000
_cell.length_c   1.000
_cell.angle_alpha   90.00
_cell.angle_beta   90.00
_cell.angle_gamma   90.00
#
_symmetry.space_group_name_H-M   'P 1'
#
loop_
_entity.id
_entity.type
_entity.pdbx_description
1 polymer ?
#
loop_
_entity_poly.entity_id
_entity_poly.type
_entity_poly.pdbx_seq_one_letter_code
_entity_poly.pdbx_strand_id
1 'polypeptide(L)'
;MSDESVPGAEGADPGERDDVPQSQEVQHQQLSARVPDHVAQGVFSTGAVVLNGHHEFILDFLLRMTRPHRVAARIVLPPPVVPRMISAVRENLGNYETRFGPVPPAPQPLDQLTPPTQPTPQELYDDLRLEDEMISGTYANAVMVGHTGTEFSLDFITTFFPRSSVAARVYLAAPNVPRFLESLAHSWDQYQRKVEAARQQQQQQGESGEPFEGGPDDPEMRTGD
;
A
#
# COMPACT_ATOMS: atom_id res chain seq x y z
N MET A 1 -63.32 52.03 9.08
CA MET A 1 -64.13 50.81 9.28
C MET A 1 -63.16 49.67 9.01
N SER A 2 -62.49 49.11 10.04
CA SER A 2 -62.90 47.86 10.72
C SER A 2 -63.32 46.78 9.71
N ASP A 3 -62.71 45.61 9.63
CA ASP A 3 -62.53 44.66 10.73
C ASP A 3 -61.58 43.50 10.34
N GLU A 4 -61.19 42.77 11.37
CA GLU A 4 -60.36 41.57 11.55
C GLU A 4 -60.71 40.40 10.59
N SER A 5 -59.77 39.51 10.21
CA SER A 5 -59.70 38.15 10.79
C SER A 5 -58.54 37.34 10.20
N VAL A 6 -57.77 36.70 11.08
CA VAL A 6 -56.85 35.57 10.80
C VAL A 6 -57.65 34.26 10.98
N PRO A 7 -57.51 33.27 10.09
CA PRO A 7 -57.01 31.95 10.51
C PRO A 7 -56.12 31.32 9.41
N GLY A 8 -55.26 30.35 9.62
CA GLY A 8 -54.85 29.57 10.77
C GLY A 8 -53.60 28.80 10.33
N ALA A 9 -52.72 28.54 11.29
CA ALA A 9 -51.57 27.66 11.10
C ALA A 9 -52.05 26.22 10.94
N GLU A 10 -51.49 25.48 9.99
CA GLU A 10 -51.34 24.02 10.07
C GLU A 10 -50.43 23.51 8.95
N GLY A 11 -49.42 22.69 9.32
CA GLY A 11 -48.64 21.88 8.38
C GLY A 11 -47.16 22.26 8.19
N ALA A 12 -46.43 22.61 9.25
CA ALA A 12 -44.97 22.47 9.21
C ALA A 12 -44.61 20.99 9.36
N ASP A 13 -44.20 20.36 8.26
CA ASP A 13 -43.59 19.02 8.26
C ASP A 13 -42.10 19.15 8.63
N PRO A 14 -41.62 18.60 9.75
CA PRO A 14 -40.21 18.62 10.12
C PRO A 14 -39.60 17.23 9.87
N GLY A 15 -39.36 16.92 8.61
CA GLY A 15 -38.59 15.75 8.15
C GLY A 15 -38.55 15.86 6.63
N GLU A 16 -37.44 15.85 5.92
CA GLU A 16 -36.17 15.20 6.13
C GLU A 16 -35.05 16.21 5.93
N ARG A 17 -34.15 16.34 6.92
CA ARG A 17 -32.81 16.87 6.63
C ARG A 17 -32.02 15.70 6.08
N ASP A 18 -31.73 15.75 4.79
CA ASP A 18 -30.74 14.89 4.14
C ASP A 18 -29.37 15.06 4.84
N ASP A 19 -29.16 14.30 5.92
CA ASP A 19 -27.86 14.08 6.56
C ASP A 19 -27.02 13.15 5.67
N VAL A 20 -26.71 13.60 4.45
CA VAL A 20 -25.70 12.94 3.63
C VAL A 20 -24.34 13.37 4.18
N PRO A 21 -23.49 12.44 4.66
CA PRO A 21 -22.13 12.80 5.05
C PRO A 21 -21.40 13.32 3.81
N GLN A 22 -21.24 14.64 3.73
CA GLN A 22 -20.42 15.29 2.71
C GLN A 22 -18.96 14.95 2.99
N SER A 23 -18.48 13.86 2.41
CA SER A 23 -17.05 13.56 2.31
C SER A 23 -16.41 14.60 1.41
N GLN A 24 -15.95 15.72 1.98
CA GLN A 24 -15.07 16.64 1.29
C GLN A 24 -13.74 15.90 1.01
N GLU A 25 -13.44 15.66 -0.26
CA GLU A 25 -12.11 15.26 -0.68
C GLU A 25 -11.15 16.43 -0.45
N VAL A 26 -10.43 16.36 0.67
CA VAL A 26 -9.42 17.37 1.01
C VAL A 26 -8.23 17.19 0.07
N GLN A 27 -8.13 18.05 -0.96
CA GLN A 27 -6.94 18.15 -1.81
C GLN A 27 -5.76 18.69 -1.01
N HIS A 28 -4.89 17.81 -0.51
CA HIS A 28 -3.69 18.23 0.22
C HIS A 28 -2.55 18.64 -0.73
N GLN A 29 -2.27 19.95 -0.66
CA GLN A 29 -1.10 20.66 -1.13
C GLN A 29 0.17 20.17 -0.42
N GLN A 30 1.27 20.03 -1.19
CA GLN A 30 2.66 19.74 -0.79
C GLN A 30 2.87 19.19 0.64
N LEU A 31 2.85 17.86 0.75
CA LEU A 31 3.01 17.07 1.98
C LEU A 31 4.35 17.31 2.69
N SER A 32 4.44 18.32 3.55
CA SER A 32 5.42 18.32 4.63
C SER A 32 4.88 17.43 5.76
N ALA A 33 5.15 16.13 5.69
CA ALA A 33 4.75 15.19 6.73
C ALA A 33 5.52 15.48 8.03
N ARG A 34 4.83 15.46 9.17
CA ARG A 34 5.48 15.59 10.47
C ARG A 34 6.30 14.33 10.76
N VAL A 35 7.49 14.47 11.32
CA VAL A 35 8.30 13.34 11.78
C VAL A 35 8.15 13.22 13.30
N PRO A 36 7.55 12.15 13.84
CA PRO A 36 7.53 11.88 15.27
C PRO A 36 8.93 11.57 15.81
N ASP A 37 9.22 11.96 17.06
CA ASP A 37 10.56 11.80 17.66
C ASP A 37 11.02 10.34 17.70
N HIS A 38 10.11 9.39 17.98
CA HIS A 38 10.43 7.96 18.02
C HIS A 38 10.75 7.36 16.65
N VAL A 39 10.34 8.02 15.55
CA VAL A 39 10.65 7.61 14.17
C VAL A 39 11.83 8.40 13.59
N ALA A 40 12.17 9.56 14.18
CA ALA A 40 13.13 10.50 13.63
C ALA A 40 14.52 9.89 13.36
N GLN A 41 14.96 8.99 14.25
CA GLN A 41 16.24 8.27 14.10
C GLN A 41 16.22 7.26 12.94
N GLY A 42 15.04 6.72 12.61
CA GLY A 42 14.89 5.66 11.61
C GLY A 42 15.62 4.36 11.95
N VAL A 43 15.58 3.43 11.01
CA VAL A 43 16.27 2.14 11.09
C VAL A 43 17.17 1.93 9.87
N PHE A 44 18.34 1.35 10.07
CA PHE A 44 19.23 0.98 8.98
C PHE A 44 18.87 -0.40 8.43
N SER A 45 19.06 -0.57 7.12
CA SER A 45 18.79 -1.82 6.41
C SER A 45 19.86 -2.13 5.36
N THR A 46 20.10 -3.44 5.20
CA THR A 46 21.03 -4.02 4.22
C THR A 46 20.32 -4.68 3.03
N GLY A 47 18.99 -4.61 2.98
CA GLY A 47 18.19 -5.18 1.91
C GLY A 47 16.72 -5.25 2.29
N ALA A 48 15.89 -5.76 1.39
CA ALA A 48 14.50 -6.05 1.72
C ALA A 48 14.01 -7.30 1.00
N VAL A 49 13.01 -7.94 1.60
CA VAL A 49 12.17 -8.95 0.97
C VAL A 49 10.83 -8.27 0.63
N VAL A 50 10.36 -8.50 -0.59
CA VAL A 50 9.09 -7.95 -1.07
C VAL A 50 8.12 -9.09 -1.27
N LEU A 51 7.01 -9.05 -0.52
CA LEU A 51 5.88 -9.94 -0.70
C LEU A 51 4.69 -9.18 -1.26
N ASN A 52 3.92 -9.83 -2.12
CA ASN A 52 2.64 -9.31 -2.57
C ASN A 52 1.49 -10.20 -2.04
N GLY A 53 0.45 -9.54 -1.53
CA GLY A 53 -0.84 -10.12 -1.19
C GLY A 53 -1.91 -9.65 -2.17
N HIS A 54 -3.17 -10.02 -1.92
CA HIS A 54 -4.28 -9.54 -2.75
C HIS A 54 -4.60 -8.06 -2.55
N HIS A 55 -4.37 -7.54 -1.34
CA HIS A 55 -4.74 -6.18 -0.96
C HIS A 55 -3.58 -5.34 -0.44
N GLU A 56 -2.42 -5.96 -0.21
CA GLU A 56 -1.29 -5.32 0.46
C GLU A 56 0.03 -5.86 -0.10
N PHE A 57 1.05 -5.03 -0.07
CA PHE A 57 2.45 -5.40 -0.26
C PHE A 57 3.15 -5.30 1.09
N ILE A 58 3.95 -6.31 1.40
CA ILE A 58 4.75 -6.35 2.62
C ILE A 58 6.21 -6.18 2.22
N LEU A 59 6.85 -5.14 2.74
CA LEU A 59 8.28 -4.87 2.60
C LEU A 59 8.98 -5.14 3.92
N ASP A 60 9.70 -6.24 4.00
CA ASP A 60 10.51 -6.58 5.15
C ASP A 60 11.95 -6.15 4.91
N PHE A 61 12.34 -5.05 5.53
CA PHE A 61 13.71 -4.54 5.51
C PHE A 61 14.58 -5.35 6.46
N LEU A 62 15.76 -5.78 6.01
CA LEU A 62 16.58 -6.78 6.70
C LEU A 62 17.95 -6.24 7.12
N LEU A 63 18.40 -6.66 8.30
CA LEU A 63 19.79 -6.55 8.75
C LEU A 63 20.46 -7.92 8.64
N ARG A 64 21.36 -8.06 7.66
CA ARG A 64 22.07 -9.31 7.35
C ARG A 64 23.52 -9.36 7.86
N MET A 65 23.87 -8.49 8.81
CA MET A 65 25.24 -8.39 9.34
C MET A 65 25.63 -9.58 10.23
N THR A 66 24.65 -10.18 10.92
CA THR A 66 24.84 -11.35 11.79
C THR A 66 23.73 -12.35 11.56
N ARG A 67 23.99 -13.64 11.80
CA ARG A 67 22.94 -14.67 11.88
C ARG A 67 22.47 -14.81 13.35
N PRO A 68 21.18 -15.04 13.61
CA PRO A 68 20.08 -15.06 12.64
C PRO A 68 19.82 -13.66 12.07
N HIS A 69 19.39 -13.59 10.82
CA HIS A 69 19.03 -12.32 10.20
C HIS A 69 17.82 -11.73 10.92
N ARG A 70 17.80 -10.40 11.03
CA ARG A 70 16.74 -9.68 11.75
C ARG A 70 15.98 -8.79 10.76
N VAL A 71 14.65 -8.80 10.86
CA VAL A 71 13.81 -7.80 10.21
C VAL A 71 14.00 -6.49 10.98
N ALA A 72 14.38 -5.40 10.31
CA ALA A 72 14.60 -4.09 10.92
C ALA A 72 13.34 -3.21 10.85
N ALA A 73 12.53 -3.39 9.81
CA ALA A 73 11.21 -2.80 9.68
C ALA A 73 10.37 -3.68 8.77
N ARG A 74 9.08 -3.83 9.12
CA ARG A 74 8.06 -4.38 8.24
C ARG A 74 7.12 -3.25 7.83
N ILE A 75 7.04 -2.96 6.54
CA ILE A 75 6.17 -1.92 5.99
C ILE A 75 5.05 -2.57 5.19
N VAL A 76 3.83 -2.12 5.41
CA VAL A 76 2.63 -2.57 4.70
C VAL A 76 2.16 -1.44 3.80
N LEU A 77 2.11 -1.70 2.49
CA LEU A 77 1.72 -0.73 1.47
C LEU A 77 0.48 -1.21 0.70
N PRO A 78 -0.49 -0.34 0.40
CA PRO A 78 -1.54 -0.69 -0.55
C PRO A 78 -0.97 -0.73 -1.98
N PRO A 79 -1.44 -1.65 -2.85
CA PRO A 79 -0.93 -1.84 -4.21
C PRO A 79 -0.80 -0.56 -5.05
N PRO A 80 -1.74 0.42 -5.01
CA PRO A 80 -1.62 1.65 -5.81
C PRO A 80 -0.37 2.50 -5.51
N VAL A 81 0.28 2.31 -4.36
CA VAL A 81 1.48 3.07 -3.94
C VAL A 81 2.76 2.49 -4.55
N VAL A 82 2.78 1.19 -4.80
CA VAL A 82 3.97 0.46 -5.28
C VAL A 82 4.54 1.02 -6.60
N PRO A 83 3.76 1.27 -7.68
CA PRO A 83 4.32 1.83 -8.90
C PRO A 83 4.88 3.25 -8.70
N ARG A 84 4.29 4.04 -7.79
CA ARG A 84 4.81 5.37 -7.45
C ARG A 84 6.14 5.26 -6.71
N MET A 85 6.26 4.31 -5.79
CA MET A 85 7.50 4.00 -5.09
C MET A 85 8.61 3.57 -6.07
N ILE A 86 8.30 2.66 -7.00
CA ILE A 86 9.25 2.19 -8.03
C ILE A 86 9.79 3.38 -8.82
N SER A 87 8.91 4.24 -9.31
CA SER A 87 9.31 5.45 -10.05
C SER A 87 10.18 6.39 -9.21
N ALA A 88 9.78 6.66 -7.96
CA ALA A 88 10.51 7.55 -7.07
C ALA A 88 11.91 7.03 -6.72
N VAL A 89 12.05 5.72 -6.46
CA VAL A 89 13.35 5.09 -6.20
C VAL A 89 14.22 5.09 -7.47
N ARG A 90 13.65 4.81 -8.64
CA ARG A 90 14.37 4.83 -9.92
C ARG A 90 14.90 6.22 -10.27
N GLU A 91 14.06 7.25 -10.10
CA GLU A 91 14.46 8.64 -10.33
C GLU A 91 15.58 9.06 -9.36
N ASN A 92 15.42 8.76 -8.07
CA ASN A 92 16.46 9.05 -7.07
C ASN A 92 17.77 8.30 -7.35
N LEU A 93 17.70 7.08 -7.87
CA LEU A 93 18.87 6.32 -8.30
C LEU A 93 19.62 7.00 -9.46
N GLY A 94 18.91 7.45 -10.49
CA GLY A 94 19.53 8.21 -11.58
C GLY A 94 20.13 9.54 -11.12
N ASN A 95 19.45 10.24 -10.20
CA ASN A 95 19.96 11.47 -9.60
C ASN A 95 21.22 11.23 -8.75
N TYR A 96 21.23 10.14 -7.98
CA TYR A 96 22.41 9.69 -7.24
C TYR A 96 23.58 9.45 -8.19
N GLU A 97 23.36 8.70 -9.28
CA GLU A 97 24.43 8.34 -10.22
C GLU A 97 25.01 9.56 -10.94
N THR A 98 24.15 10.52 -11.27
CA THR A 98 24.56 11.81 -11.85
C THR A 98 25.44 12.62 -10.89
N ARG A 99 25.16 12.55 -9.58
CA ARG A 99 25.82 13.36 -8.56
C ARG A 99 27.08 12.72 -7.97
N PHE A 100 27.06 11.42 -7.76
CA PHE A 100 28.09 10.67 -7.03
C PHE A 100 28.83 9.63 -7.89
N GLY A 101 28.37 9.39 -9.12
CA GLY A 101 28.86 8.31 -9.97
C GLY A 101 28.12 6.98 -9.75
N PRO A 102 28.53 5.92 -10.45
CA PRO A 102 27.83 4.63 -10.41
C PRO A 102 27.77 4.05 -9.00
N VAL A 103 26.66 3.37 -8.69
CA VAL A 103 26.50 2.70 -7.40
C VAL A 103 27.59 1.64 -7.19
N PRO A 104 28.29 1.63 -6.04
CA PRO A 104 29.28 0.61 -5.76
C PRO A 104 28.64 -0.78 -5.68
N PRO A 105 29.37 -1.86 -6.02
CA PRO A 105 28.82 -3.21 -5.90
C PRO A 105 28.45 -3.52 -4.45
N ALA A 106 27.29 -4.14 -4.26
CA ALA A 106 26.87 -4.63 -2.94
C ALA A 106 27.89 -5.65 -2.40
N PRO A 107 28.22 -5.60 -1.10
CA PRO A 107 29.04 -6.63 -0.47
C PRO A 107 28.41 -8.00 -0.73
N GLN A 108 29.17 -8.89 -1.37
CA GLN A 108 28.74 -10.28 -1.52
C GLN A 108 28.85 -10.97 -0.15
N PRO A 109 27.81 -11.69 0.32
CA PRO A 109 27.94 -12.52 1.50
C PRO A 109 29.08 -13.52 1.31
N LEU A 110 29.97 -13.64 2.30
CA LEU A 110 31.15 -14.52 2.27
C LEU A 110 30.82 -16.00 2.05
N ASP A 111 29.56 -16.41 2.20
CA ASP A 111 29.08 -17.79 2.11
C ASP A 111 28.77 -18.26 0.66
N GLN A 112 28.95 -17.44 -0.37
CA GLN A 112 28.58 -17.78 -1.76
C GLN A 112 29.68 -18.52 -2.55
N LEU A 113 30.15 -19.66 -2.04
CA LEU A 113 30.96 -20.62 -2.82
C LEU A 113 30.13 -21.61 -3.66
N THR A 114 28.79 -21.56 -3.56
CA THR A 114 27.86 -22.40 -4.33
C THR A 114 26.92 -21.54 -5.19
N PRO A 115 26.54 -22.01 -6.38
CA PRO A 115 25.68 -21.27 -7.30
C PRO A 115 24.36 -20.91 -6.61
N PRO A 116 23.86 -19.68 -6.75
CA PRO A 116 22.71 -19.22 -6.01
C PRO A 116 21.45 -19.89 -6.59
N THR A 117 20.99 -20.97 -5.96
CA THR A 117 19.55 -21.22 -5.95
C THR A 117 18.95 -19.99 -5.25
N GLN A 118 18.16 -19.18 -5.95
CA GLN A 118 17.45 -18.09 -5.30
C GLN A 118 16.53 -18.73 -4.25
N PRO A 119 16.78 -18.54 -2.94
CA PRO A 119 15.93 -19.11 -1.92
C PRO A 119 14.53 -18.54 -2.10
N THR A 120 13.53 -19.40 -1.97
CA THR A 120 12.14 -18.98 -1.99
C THR A 120 11.88 -18.02 -0.80
N PRO A 121 10.92 -17.07 -0.91
CA PRO A 121 10.63 -16.18 0.20
C PRO A 121 10.34 -16.92 1.51
N GLN A 122 9.72 -18.10 1.43
CA GLN A 122 9.42 -18.95 2.60
C GLN A 122 10.69 -19.46 3.29
N GLU A 123 11.68 -19.97 2.54
CA GLU A 123 12.98 -20.39 3.10
C GLU A 123 13.72 -19.21 3.76
N LEU A 124 13.54 -17.99 3.24
CA LEU A 124 14.10 -16.80 3.89
C LEU A 124 13.45 -16.51 5.24
N TYR A 125 12.16 -16.80 5.43
CA TYR A 125 11.47 -16.55 6.70
C TYR A 125 11.83 -17.51 7.82
N ASP A 126 12.16 -18.76 7.50
CA ASP A 126 12.55 -19.76 8.51
C ASP A 126 13.81 -19.33 9.28
N ASP A 127 14.71 -18.60 8.62
CA ASP A 127 15.94 -18.06 9.19
C ASP A 127 15.77 -16.64 9.80
N LEU A 128 14.61 -16.01 9.62
CA LEU A 128 14.34 -14.64 10.06
C LEU A 128 13.69 -14.61 11.44
N ARG A 129 14.37 -13.96 12.38
CA ARG A 129 13.78 -13.62 13.67
C ARG A 129 12.96 -12.33 13.54
N LEU A 130 11.64 -12.46 13.60
CA LEU A 130 10.71 -11.35 13.76
C LEU A 130 10.47 -11.08 15.24
N GLU A 131 10.46 -9.82 15.63
CA GLU A 131 10.02 -9.40 16.97
C GLU A 131 8.51 -9.24 16.99
N ASP A 132 7.88 -9.52 18.14
CA ASP A 132 6.42 -9.57 18.29
C ASP A 132 5.73 -8.27 17.83
N GLU A 133 6.32 -7.12 18.16
CA GLU A 133 5.80 -5.80 17.76
C GLU A 133 5.82 -5.59 16.24
N MET A 134 6.69 -6.30 15.53
CA MET A 134 6.92 -6.13 14.10
C MET A 134 6.13 -7.12 13.25
N ILE A 135 5.46 -8.10 13.87
CA ILE A 135 4.61 -9.06 13.19
C ILE A 135 3.53 -8.35 12.38
N SER A 136 2.88 -7.33 12.96
CA SER A 136 1.82 -6.55 12.32
C SER A 136 2.33 -5.57 11.27
N GLY A 137 3.58 -5.13 11.37
CA GLY A 137 4.15 -4.10 10.50
C GLY A 137 3.58 -2.69 10.70
N THR A 138 4.12 -1.75 9.94
CA THR A 138 3.70 -0.35 9.89
C THR A 138 3.04 -0.04 8.56
N TYR A 139 1.80 0.40 8.57
CA TYR A 139 1.08 0.82 7.37
C TYR A 139 1.60 2.16 6.84
N ALA A 140 1.68 2.30 5.51
CA ALA A 140 1.92 3.58 4.86
C ALA A 140 1.20 3.66 3.50
N ASN A 141 0.73 4.86 3.14
CA ASN A 141 0.05 5.12 1.87
C ASN A 141 0.83 6.09 0.96
N ALA A 142 2.01 6.51 1.38
CA ALA A 142 2.95 7.30 0.60
C ALA A 142 4.38 6.99 1.03
N VAL A 143 5.32 7.28 0.14
CA VAL A 143 6.76 7.18 0.42
C VAL A 143 7.47 8.38 -0.17
N MET A 144 8.37 8.98 0.60
CA MET A 144 9.30 10.00 0.13
C MET A 144 10.69 9.39 0.11
N VAL A 145 11.39 9.57 -1.02
CA VAL A 145 12.72 9.01 -1.24
C VAL A 145 13.72 10.15 -1.32
N GLY A 146 14.79 10.04 -0.53
CA GLY A 146 15.96 10.89 -0.58
C GLY A 146 17.23 10.05 -0.58
N HIS A 147 18.38 10.68 -0.83
CA HIS A 147 19.66 9.98 -0.83
C HIS A 147 20.82 10.89 -0.46
N THR A 148 21.87 10.27 0.07
CA THR A 148 23.22 10.84 0.27
C THR A 148 24.19 10.10 -0.64
N GLY A 149 25.51 10.31 -0.49
CA GLY A 149 26.51 9.53 -1.20
C GLY A 149 26.66 8.08 -0.71
N THR A 150 26.03 7.69 0.40
CA THR A 150 26.22 6.37 1.03
C THR A 150 24.92 5.58 1.22
N GLU A 151 23.78 6.25 1.27
CA GLU A 151 22.51 5.66 1.68
C GLU A 151 21.31 6.38 1.07
N PHE A 152 20.21 5.65 0.94
CA PHE A 152 18.90 6.15 0.52
C PHE A 152 17.97 6.15 1.73
N SER A 153 17.32 7.29 1.98
CA SER A 153 16.29 7.43 3.00
C SER A 153 14.91 7.20 2.39
N LEU A 154 14.17 6.26 2.96
CA LEU A 154 12.78 5.95 2.61
C LEU A 154 11.89 6.36 3.79
N ASP A 155 11.19 7.46 3.62
CA ASP A 155 10.22 7.97 4.60
C ASP A 155 8.84 7.46 4.22
N PHE A 156 8.35 6.47 4.94
CA PHE A 156 7.02 5.92 4.78
C PHE A 156 6.02 6.76 5.55
N ILE A 157 5.04 7.30 4.84
CA ILE A 157 4.13 8.32 5.33
C ILE A 157 2.71 7.75 5.41
N THR A 158 2.06 7.97 6.55
CA THR A 158 0.61 7.85 6.70
C THR A 158 0.00 9.23 6.49
N THR A 159 -0.75 9.37 5.41
CA THR A 159 -1.53 10.57 5.11
C THR A 159 -2.94 10.34 5.59
N PHE A 160 -3.22 10.78 6.83
CA PHE A 160 -4.55 10.80 7.42
C PHE A 160 -4.98 12.24 7.68
N PHE A 161 -6.27 12.53 7.58
CA PHE A 161 -6.79 13.83 7.99
C PHE A 161 -6.62 13.99 9.52
N PRO A 162 -6.18 15.15 10.03
CA PRO A 162 -5.88 16.39 9.33
C PRO A 162 -4.39 16.56 8.94
N ARG A 163 -3.51 15.61 9.30
CA ARG A 163 -2.06 15.75 9.12
C ARG A 163 -1.40 14.44 8.73
N SER A 164 -0.47 14.54 7.80
CA SER A 164 0.42 13.44 7.46
C SER A 164 1.56 13.30 8.47
N SER A 165 1.91 12.06 8.77
CA SER A 165 3.01 11.71 9.67
C SER A 165 3.91 10.67 9.02
N VAL A 166 5.22 10.78 9.22
CA VAL A 166 6.16 9.69 8.92
C VAL A 166 5.92 8.58 9.92
N ALA A 167 5.50 7.43 9.44
CA ALA A 167 5.21 6.24 10.24
C ALA A 167 6.46 5.37 10.41
N ALA A 168 7.32 5.33 9.39
CA ALA A 168 8.62 4.67 9.48
C ALA A 168 9.64 5.40 8.60
N ARG A 169 10.89 5.43 9.06
CA ARG A 169 12.03 5.92 8.29
C ARG A 169 13.05 4.80 8.17
N VAL A 170 13.38 4.43 6.94
CA VAL A 170 14.34 3.35 6.67
C VAL A 170 15.49 3.91 5.84
N TYR A 171 16.71 3.64 6.30
CA TYR A 171 17.94 3.94 5.58
C TYR A 171 18.46 2.67 4.91
N LEU A 172 18.51 2.66 3.58
CA LEU A 172 19.03 1.55 2.79
C LEU A 172 20.40 1.93 2.22
N ALA A 173 21.41 1.11 2.46
CA ALA A 173 22.75 1.38 1.88
C ALA A 173 22.67 1.46 0.34
N ALA A 174 23.31 2.46 -0.26
CA ALA A 174 23.24 2.72 -1.71
C ALA A 174 23.56 1.48 -2.57
N PRO A 175 24.57 0.64 -2.25
CA PRO A 175 24.84 -0.59 -3.00
C PRO A 175 23.68 -1.58 -3.09
N ASN A 176 22.75 -1.55 -2.13
CA ASN A 176 21.61 -2.48 -2.07
C ASN A 176 20.36 -1.97 -2.81
N VAL A 177 20.34 -0.69 -3.21
CA VAL A 177 19.17 -0.04 -3.83
C VAL A 177 18.82 -0.64 -5.19
N PRO A 178 19.77 -0.93 -6.11
CA PRO A 178 19.43 -1.52 -7.41
C PRO A 178 18.70 -2.86 -7.27
N ARG A 179 19.23 -3.76 -6.44
CA ARG A 179 18.60 -5.06 -6.17
C ARG A 179 17.23 -4.93 -5.50
N PHE A 180 17.09 -3.97 -4.59
CA PHE A 180 15.79 -3.67 -3.97
C PHE A 180 14.77 -3.21 -5.02
N LEU A 181 15.16 -2.28 -5.90
CA LEU A 181 14.30 -1.76 -6.97
C LEU A 181 13.89 -2.87 -7.95
N GLU A 182 14.82 -3.72 -8.35
CA GLU A 182 14.54 -4.90 -9.19
C GLU A 182 13.54 -5.84 -8.53
N SER A 183 13.75 -6.18 -7.26
CA SER A 183 12.84 -7.06 -6.51
C SER A 183 11.45 -6.46 -6.37
N LEU A 184 11.35 -5.15 -6.14
CA LEU A 184 10.08 -4.45 -6.02
C LEU A 184 9.34 -4.40 -7.36
N ALA A 185 10.05 -4.09 -8.45
CA ALA A 185 9.51 -4.09 -9.80
C ALA A 185 9.03 -5.49 -10.23
N HIS A 186 9.82 -6.52 -9.97
CA HIS A 186 9.44 -7.89 -10.28
C HIS A 186 8.18 -8.34 -9.52
N SER A 187 8.10 -8.02 -8.22
CA SER A 187 6.93 -8.34 -7.41
C SER A 187 5.68 -7.59 -7.89
N TRP A 188 5.84 -6.34 -8.36
CA TRP A 188 4.75 -5.58 -8.97
C TRP A 188 4.25 -6.20 -10.28
N ASP A 189 5.16 -6.60 -11.18
CA ASP A 189 4.79 -7.24 -12.45
C ASP A 189 4.02 -8.56 -12.22
N GLN A 190 4.47 -9.36 -11.24
CA GLN A 190 3.77 -10.59 -10.83
C GLN A 190 2.36 -10.29 -10.30
N TYR A 191 2.23 -9.26 -9.47
CA TYR A 191 0.94 -8.83 -8.94
C TYR A 191 -0.01 -8.39 -10.05
N GLN A 192 0.45 -7.61 -11.03
CA GLN A 192 -0.39 -7.18 -12.16
C GLN A 192 -0.94 -8.37 -12.95
N ARG A 193 -0.09 -9.34 -13.29
CA ARG A 193 -0.51 -10.56 -13.99
C ARG A 193 -1.56 -11.35 -13.22
N LYS A 194 -1.39 -11.45 -11.89
CA LYS A 194 -2.35 -12.14 -11.02
C LYS A 194 -3.69 -11.43 -10.97
N VAL A 195 -3.70 -10.10 -10.87
CA VAL A 195 -4.92 -9.28 -10.87
C VAL A 195 -5.67 -9.40 -12.21
N GLU A 196 -4.95 -9.40 -13.33
CA GLU A 196 -5.52 -9.59 -14.66
C GLU A 196 -6.15 -10.98 -14.82
N ALA A 197 -5.44 -12.03 -14.41
CA ALA A 197 -5.95 -13.39 -14.45
C ALA A 197 -7.21 -13.56 -13.58
N ALA A 198 -7.24 -12.97 -12.38
CA ALA A 198 -8.41 -13.00 -11.51
C ALA A 198 -9.62 -12.26 -12.10
N ARG A 199 -9.39 -11.12 -12.77
CA ARG A 199 -10.45 -10.38 -13.48
C ARG A 199 -11.05 -11.17 -14.64
N GLN A 200 -10.22 -11.88 -15.41
CA GLN A 200 -10.70 -12.71 -16.53
C GLN A 200 -11.57 -13.90 -16.05
N GLN A 201 -11.21 -14.50 -14.91
CA GLN A 201 -12.01 -15.59 -14.31
C GLN A 201 -13.38 -15.11 -13.80
N GLN A 202 -13.46 -13.90 -13.22
CA GLN A 202 -14.73 -13.33 -12.79
C GLN A 202 -15.67 -12.98 -13.96
N GLN A 203 -15.12 -12.52 -15.09
CA GLN A 203 -15.93 -12.23 -16.28
C GLN A 203 -16.55 -13.50 -16.88
N GLN A 204 -15.80 -14.63 -16.92
CA GLN A 204 -16.32 -15.90 -17.44
C GLN A 204 -17.37 -16.56 -16.53
N GLN A 205 -17.32 -16.34 -15.21
CA GLN A 205 -18.35 -16.84 -14.28
C GLN A 205 -19.61 -15.95 -14.24
N GLY A 206 -19.52 -14.67 -14.58
CA GLY A 206 -20.68 -13.77 -14.67
C GLY A 206 -21.59 -14.01 -15.87
N GLU A 207 -21.09 -14.62 -16.95
CA GLU A 207 -21.86 -14.95 -18.17
C GLU A 207 -22.59 -16.30 -18.10
N SER A 208 -22.41 -17.08 -17.03
CA SER A 208 -23.07 -18.39 -16.83
C SER A 208 -24.19 -18.37 -15.78
N GLY A 209 -24.57 -17.18 -15.29
CA GLY A 209 -25.80 -16.99 -14.53
C GLY A 209 -27.01 -17.07 -15.46
N GLU A 210 -27.80 -18.14 -15.31
CA GLU A 210 -28.94 -18.50 -16.13
C GLU A 210 -29.88 -17.30 -16.44
N PRO A 211 -30.45 -17.20 -17.66
CA PRO A 211 -31.61 -16.36 -17.86
C PRO A 211 -32.72 -16.88 -16.95
N PHE A 212 -33.30 -16.00 -16.13
CA PHE A 212 -34.48 -16.29 -15.33
C PHE A 212 -35.60 -16.75 -16.29
N GLU A 213 -35.78 -18.06 -16.44
CA GLU A 213 -36.91 -18.62 -17.15
C GLU A 213 -38.17 -18.11 -16.44
N GLY A 214 -38.99 -17.36 -17.18
CA GLY A 214 -40.31 -16.97 -16.73
C GLY A 214 -41.05 -18.20 -16.26
N GLY A 215 -41.40 -18.23 -14.98
CA GLY A 215 -42.30 -19.23 -14.43
C GLY A 215 -43.63 -19.21 -15.20
N PRO A 216 -44.32 -20.36 -15.32
CA PRO A 216 -45.54 -20.45 -16.10
C PRO A 216 -46.60 -19.49 -15.54
N ASP A 217 -47.19 -18.68 -16.42
CA ASP A 217 -48.42 -17.93 -16.15
C ASP A 217 -49.45 -18.89 -15.56
N ASP A 218 -49.81 -18.71 -14.29
CA ASP A 218 -50.84 -19.49 -13.60
C ASP A 218 -52.20 -18.80 -13.81
N PRO A 219 -53.15 -19.38 -14.58
CA PRO A 219 -54.42 -18.74 -14.91
C PRO A 219 -55.52 -19.18 -13.94
N GLU A 220 -55.33 -19.04 -12.63
CA GLU A 220 -56.41 -19.29 -11.67
C GLU A 220 -56.35 -18.30 -10.51
N MET A 221 -56.93 -17.11 -10.69
CA MET A 221 -57.47 -16.25 -9.62
C MET A 221 -58.36 -15.18 -10.26
N ARG A 222 -59.54 -15.59 -10.73
CA ARG A 222 -60.64 -14.66 -11.01
C ARG A 222 -61.98 -15.29 -10.63
N THR A 223 -62.22 -15.41 -9.33
CA THR A 223 -63.57 -15.58 -8.76
C THR A 223 -63.73 -14.68 -7.52
N GLY A 224 -64.84 -13.95 -7.47
CA GLY A 224 -65.30 -13.07 -6.37
C GLY A 224 -64.84 -11.61 -6.54
N ASP A 225 -65.67 -10.59 -6.74
CA ASP A 225 -67.13 -10.37 -6.59
C ASP A 225 -67.68 -9.56 -7.77
#